data_AF-A0A925RAE9-F1
#
_entry.id   AF-A0A925RAE9-F1
#
_cell.length_a   1.000
_cell.length_b   1.000
_cell.length_c   1.000
_cell.angle_alpha   90.00
_cell.angle_beta   90.00
_cell.angle_gamma   90.00
#
_symmetry.space_group_name_H-M   'P 1'
#
loop_
_entity.id
_entity.type
_entity.pdbx_description
1 polymer ?
#
loop_
_entity_poly.entity_id
_entity_poly.type
_entity_poly.pdbx_seq_one_letter_code
_entity_poly.pdbx_strand_id
1 'polypeptide(L)' 'SAFEDGVRLDAVYTVEGEDVSPPLTWSAPPAGTKSYSIICDDPDAPSARRPSPEPWVHWVIFNIPVETRELPRGVRQDQH' A
#
# COMPACT_ATOMS: atom_id res chain seq x y z
N SER A 1 -9.09 11.65 0.54
CA SER A 1 -8.06 10.67 0.89
C SER A 1 -8.41 10.06 2.23
N ALA A 2 -8.04 8.81 2.49
CA ALA A 2 -8.23 8.17 3.80
C ALA A 2 -7.17 8.54 4.84
N PHE A 3 -6.03 9.08 4.38
CA PHE A 3 -4.94 9.56 5.23
C PHE A 3 -4.15 10.66 4.51
N GLU A 4 -3.34 11.39 5.26
CA GLU A 4 -2.42 12.42 4.77
C GLU A 4 -0.96 11.93 4.88
N ASP A 5 -0.09 12.47 4.03
CA ASP A 5 1.32 12.12 4.02
C ASP A 5 1.99 12.49 5.36
N GLY A 6 2.81 11.57 5.88
CA GLY A 6 3.48 11.70 7.17
C GLY A 6 2.56 11.65 8.41
N VAL A 7 1.25 11.49 8.23
CA VAL A 7 0.30 11.39 9.35
C VAL A 7 0.05 9.92 9.71
N ARG A 8 -0.20 9.67 11.00
CA ARG A 8 -0.55 8.34 11.49
C ARG A 8 -1.82 7.82 10.81
N LEU A 9 -1.78 6.57 10.36
CA LEU A 9 -2.95 5.88 9.82
C LEU A 9 -4.04 5.70 10.88
N ASP A 10 -5.29 5.80 10.47
CA ASP A 10 -6.43 5.39 11.29
C ASP A 10 -6.31 3.90 11.66
N ALA A 11 -6.68 3.56 12.89
CA ALA A 11 -6.57 2.20 13.42
C ALA A 11 -7.30 1.15 12.57
N VAL A 12 -8.33 1.56 11.81
CA VAL A 12 -9.06 0.66 10.91
C VAL A 12 -8.18 0.03 9.83
N TYR A 13 -7.08 0.69 9.46
CA TYR A 13 -6.09 0.21 8.46
C TYR A 13 -4.88 -0.46 9.10
N THR A 14 -4.93 -0.75 10.41
CA THR A 14 -3.86 -1.44 11.12
C THR A 14 -4.40 -2.71 11.76
N VAL A 15 -3.50 -3.53 12.30
CA VAL A 15 -3.83 -4.73 13.08
C VAL A 15 -4.65 -4.42 14.36
N GLU A 16 -4.69 -3.16 14.80
CA GLU A 16 -5.52 -2.73 15.94
C GLU A 16 -7.01 -2.59 15.57
N GLY A 17 -7.33 -2.53 14.27
CA GLY A 17 -8.69 -2.40 13.75
C GLY A 17 -9.07 -3.54 12.81
N GLU A 18 -9.52 -3.20 11.60
CA GLU A 18 -10.01 -4.20 10.62
C GLU A 18 -8.91 -4.79 9.75
N ASP A 19 -7.69 -4.23 9.80
CA ASP A 19 -6.53 -4.66 9.02
C ASP A 19 -6.81 -4.75 7.51
N VAL A 20 -7.59 -3.79 7.00
CA VAL A 20 -7.95 -3.68 5.57
C VAL A 20 -7.08 -2.64 4.88
N SER A 21 -6.80 -2.83 3.59
CA SER A 21 -6.06 -1.84 2.80
C SER A 21 -6.82 -0.51 2.69
N PRO A 22 -6.14 0.64 2.79
CA PRO A 22 -6.78 1.94 2.61
C PRO A 22 -7.15 2.17 1.14
N PRO A 23 -8.19 2.99 0.85
CA PRO A 23 -8.48 3.39 -0.51
C PRO A 23 -7.36 4.29 -1.04
N LEU A 24 -6.93 4.05 -2.28
CA LEU A 24 -5.89 4.80 -2.96
C LEU A 24 -6.43 5.39 -4.25
N THR A 25 -6.02 6.59 -4.61
CA THR A 25 -6.39 7.25 -5.86
C THR A 25 -5.17 7.95 -6.45
N TRP A 26 -5.00 7.90 -7.76
CA TRP A 26 -3.88 8.56 -8.45
C TRP A 26 -4.31 9.19 -9.77
N SER A 27 -3.54 10.18 -10.21
CA SER A 27 -3.78 10.91 -11.46
C SER A 27 -3.38 10.10 -12.69
N ALA A 28 -3.69 10.64 -13.88
CA ALA A 28 -3.23 10.06 -15.14
C ALA A 28 -1.69 9.91 -15.16
N PRO A 29 -1.17 8.82 -15.76
CA PRO A 29 0.25 8.56 -15.80
C PRO A 29 0.90 9.28 -16.99
N PRO A 30 2.24 9.29 -17.06
CA PRO A 30 2.95 9.70 -18.28
C PRO A 30 2.52 8.89 -19.51
N ALA A 31 2.65 9.49 -20.69
CA ALA A 31 2.38 8.81 -21.95
C ALA A 31 3.27 7.59 -22.12
N GLY A 32 2.69 6.47 -22.55
CA GLY A 32 3.42 5.22 -22.78
C GLY A 32 3.42 4.23 -21.61
N THR A 33 2.93 4.63 -20.42
CA THR A 33 2.73 3.71 -19.28
C THR A 33 1.87 2.50 -19.70
N LYS A 34 2.25 1.31 -19.22
CA LYS A 34 1.58 0.04 -19.57
C LYS A 34 0.75 -0.54 -18.43
N SER A 35 1.16 -0.27 -17.20
CA SER A 35 0.51 -0.73 -15.98
C SER A 35 1.02 0.07 -14.79
N TYR A 36 0.37 -0.09 -13.63
CA TYR A 36 0.86 0.38 -12.35
C TYR A 36 1.30 -0.80 -11.46
N SER A 37 2.14 -0.48 -10.50
CA SER A 37 2.44 -1.32 -9.35
C SER A 37 2.36 -0.48 -8.08
N ILE A 38 1.95 -1.11 -6.98
CA ILE A 38 1.91 -0.51 -5.65
C ILE A 38 2.75 -1.38 -4.73
N ILE A 39 3.66 -0.74 -4.00
CA ILE A 39 4.45 -1.35 -2.94
C ILE A 39 4.16 -0.54 -1.68
N CYS A 40 3.77 -1.22 -0.62
CA CYS A 40 3.65 -0.65 0.72
C CYS A 40 4.67 -1.36 1.60
N ASP A 41 5.70 -0.63 2.02
CA ASP A 41 6.76 -1.10 2.89
C ASP A 41 6.91 -0.21 4.13
N ASP A 42 7.35 -0.84 5.22
CA ASP A 42 7.78 -0.19 6.45
C ASP A 42 9.30 -0.36 6.60
N PRO A 43 10.10 0.66 6.27
CA PRO A 43 11.56 0.60 6.39
C PRO A 43 12.04 0.59 7.85
N ASP A 44 11.17 0.97 8.79
CA ASP A 44 11.45 1.10 10.22
C ASP A 44 10.94 -0.10 11.03
N ALA A 45 10.46 -1.15 10.34
CA ALA A 45 9.91 -2.34 10.96
C ALA A 45 10.93 -3.01 11.92
N PRO A 46 10.52 -3.34 13.16
CA PRO A 46 11.40 -3.99 14.12
C PRO A 46 11.87 -5.37 13.64
N SER A 47 13.19 -5.59 13.63
CA SER A 47 13.74 -6.92 13.36
C SER A 47 13.89 -7.72 14.65
N ALA A 48 13.28 -8.91 14.71
CA ALA A 48 13.54 -9.87 15.79
C ALA A 48 14.94 -10.54 15.67
N ARG A 49 15.61 -10.40 14.52
CA ARG A 49 16.85 -11.12 14.19
C ARG A 49 18.09 -10.23 14.23
N ARG A 50 17.93 -8.91 14.13
CA ARG A 50 19.03 -7.95 14.13
C ARG A 50 18.75 -6.75 15.06
N PRO A 51 19.80 -6.07 15.55
CA PRO A 51 19.65 -4.89 16.40
C PRO A 51 19.10 -3.65 15.67
N SER A 52 19.19 -3.62 14.34
CA SER A 52 18.71 -2.53 13.49
C SER A 52 17.38 -2.91 12.82
N PRO A 53 16.53 -1.93 12.46
CA PRO A 53 15.35 -2.16 11.63
C PRO A 53 15.68 -2.90 10.35
N GLU A 54 14.73 -3.69 9.86
CA GLU A 54 14.82 -4.39 8.58
C GLU A 54 13.51 -4.14 7.81
N PRO A 55 13.55 -3.66 6.56
CA PRO A 55 12.35 -3.30 5.83
C PRO A 55 11.36 -4.46 5.72
N TRP A 56 10.09 -4.18 6.00
CA TRP A 56 8.99 -5.13 5.86
C TRP A 56 8.04 -4.71 4.76
N VAL A 57 7.76 -5.59 3.81
CA VAL A 57 6.79 -5.32 2.74
C VAL A 57 5.41 -5.80 3.17
N HIS A 58 4.50 -4.87 3.43
CA HIS A 58 3.11 -5.15 3.81
C HIS A 58 2.25 -5.54 2.61
N TRP A 59 2.50 -4.94 1.44
CA TRP A 59 1.64 -5.17 0.28
C TRP A 59 2.38 -4.97 -1.04
N VAL A 60 2.15 -5.86 -1.98
CA VAL A 60 2.60 -5.73 -3.38
C VAL A 60 1.43 -6.04 -4.30
N ILE A 61 1.10 -5.10 -5.17
CA ILE A 61 0.20 -5.33 -6.30
C ILE A 61 0.92 -4.89 -7.57
N PHE A 62 0.80 -5.68 -8.63
CA PHE A 62 1.41 -5.42 -9.92
C PHE A 62 0.42 -5.72 -11.05
N ASN A 63 0.78 -5.34 -12.28
CA ASN A 63 -0.06 -5.48 -13.46
C ASN A 63 -1.44 -4.78 -13.35
N ILE A 64 -1.53 -3.72 -12.55
CA ILE A 64 -2.75 -2.93 -12.46
C ILE A 64 -2.97 -2.25 -13.83
N PRO A 65 -4.15 -2.40 -14.46
CA PRO A 65 -4.41 -1.81 -15.77
C PRO A 65 -4.19 -0.30 -15.82
N VAL A 66 -3.64 0.21 -16.91
CA VAL A 66 -3.24 1.63 -17.07
C VAL A 66 -4.43 2.61 -16.99
N GLU A 67 -5.65 2.14 -17.17
CA GLU A 67 -6.91 2.87 -17.03
C GLU A 67 -7.36 3.00 -15.56
N THR A 68 -6.85 2.15 -14.66
CA THR A 68 -7.21 2.16 -13.23
C THR A 68 -6.73 3.46 -12.57
N ARG A 69 -7.61 4.16 -11.86
CA ARG A 69 -7.30 5.41 -11.14
C ARG A 69 -7.50 5.31 -9.64
N GLU A 70 -8.03 4.18 -9.18
CA GLU A 70 -8.28 3.94 -7.77
C GLU A 70 -8.13 2.46 -7.41
N LEU A 71 -7.79 2.21 -6.15
CA LEU A 71 -8.09 0.97 -5.48
C LEU A 71 -9.09 1.27 -4.36
N PRO A 72 -10.22 0.55 -4.28
CA PRO A 72 -11.12 0.70 -3.16
C PRO A 72 -10.46 0.21 -1.86
N ARG A 73 -11.05 0.58 -0.73
CA ARG A 73 -10.69 0.01 0.57
C ARG A 73 -10.83 -1.52 0.53
N GLY A 74 -9.89 -2.24 1.14
CA GLY A 74 -9.99 -3.69 1.35
C GLY A 74 -9.76 -4.54 0.10
N VAL A 75 -8.98 -4.04 -0.88
CA VAL A 75 -8.43 -4.91 -1.93
C VAL A 75 -7.55 -5.97 -1.25
N ARG A 76 -7.85 -7.24 -1.52
CA ARG A 76 -7.21 -8.38 -0.85
C ARG A 76 -5.81 -8.65 -1.39
N GLN A 77 -4.95 -9.17 -0.53
CA GLN A 77 -3.58 -9.56 -0.87
C GLN A 77 -3.50 -10.79 -1.80
N ASP A 78 -4.56 -11.60 -1.88
CA ASP A 78 -4.59 -12.88 -2.62
C ASP A 78 -5.21 -12.79 -4.02
N GLN A 79 -5.68 -11.61 -4.43
CA GLN A 79 -6.23 -11.38 -5.76
C GLN A 79 -5.09 -11.08 -6.73
N HIS A 80 -4.42 -12.13 -7.20
CA HIS A 80 -3.59 -12.14 -8.40
C HIS A 80 -4.40 -12.60 -9.62
#